data_AF-A0A1T5B182-F1
#
_entry.id   AF-A0A1T5B182-F1
#
_cell.length_a   1.000
_cell.length_b   1.000
_cell.length_c   1.000
_cell.angle_alpha   90.00
_cell.angle_beta   90.00
_cell.angle_gamma   90.00
#
_symmetry.space_group_name_H-M   'P 1'
#
loop_
_entity.id
_entity.type
_entity.pdbx_description
1 polymer ?
#
loop_
_entity_poly.entity_id
_entity_poly.type
_entity_poly.pdbx_seq_one_letter_code
_entity_poly.pdbx_strand_id
1 'polypeptide(L)'
;MDETEVFIENITEIISKLNLSKSSLNKKFGWPLNKLTFLLNREQSLLLEDVTTVRKALGLTTSDLLVNILNKSEIEKLLVTLNDCVKKKNTGQANSKDSPIDYLIIILSKKYIKDSTFTKKGLLKDMPAKYDNYKIEWDKNRLKNYIERVEKTGKTELTFKLSSSLPDDIIETSVSAVDSDWLKEFEEKVKKSNG
;
A
#
# COMPACT_ATOMS: atom_id res chain seq x y z
N MET A 1 -20.86 31.12 -10.55
CA MET A 1 -20.51 29.80 -10.00
C MET A 1 -20.85 29.85 -8.53
N ASP A 2 -21.51 28.82 -8.01
CA ASP A 2 -21.88 28.75 -6.59
C ASP A 2 -20.65 28.45 -5.72
N GLU A 3 -20.58 29.03 -4.50
CA GLU A 3 -19.42 28.90 -3.60
C GLU A 3 -19.18 27.44 -3.21
N THR A 4 -20.25 26.65 -3.07
CA THR A 4 -20.16 25.21 -2.80
C THR A 4 -19.54 24.47 -3.99
N GLU A 5 -19.85 24.90 -5.21
CA GLU A 5 -19.27 24.32 -6.43
C GLU A 5 -17.79 24.63 -6.54
N VAL A 6 -17.39 25.88 -6.27
CA VAL A 6 -15.97 26.28 -6.25
C VAL A 6 -15.19 25.44 -5.24
N PHE A 7 -15.74 25.23 -4.05
CA PHE A 7 -15.13 24.39 -3.03
C PHE A 7 -14.96 22.94 -3.50
N ILE A 8 -16.02 22.33 -4.02
CA ILE A 8 -16.00 20.94 -4.48
C ILE A 8 -15.01 20.76 -5.62
N GLU A 9 -14.97 21.69 -6.57
CA GLU A 9 -14.06 21.66 -7.72
C GLU A 9 -12.60 21.77 -7.27
N ASN A 10 -12.28 22.76 -6.43
CA ASN A 10 -10.94 22.92 -5.87
C ASN A 10 -10.46 21.68 -5.12
N ILE A 11 -11.31 21.11 -4.25
CA ILE A 11 -10.94 19.92 -3.49
C ILE A 11 -10.81 18.69 -4.38
N THR A 12 -11.64 18.57 -5.42
CA THR A 12 -11.53 17.50 -6.42
C THR A 12 -10.23 17.61 -7.20
N GLU A 13 -9.86 18.81 -7.65
CA GLU A 13 -8.61 19.06 -8.37
C GLU A 13 -7.38 18.82 -7.49
N ILE A 14 -7.39 19.28 -6.23
CA ILE A 14 -6.33 18.98 -5.26
C ILE A 14 -6.17 17.46 -5.09
N ILE A 15 -7.26 16.73 -4.91
CA ILE A 15 -7.25 15.26 -4.78
C ILE A 15 -6.69 14.60 -6.03
N SER A 16 -7.15 15.02 -7.21
CA SER A 16 -6.76 14.45 -8.50
C SER A 16 -5.30 14.71 -8.82
N LYS A 17 -4.86 15.97 -8.78
CA LYS A 17 -3.49 16.39 -9.15
C LYS A 17 -2.43 15.89 -8.18
N LEU A 18 -2.72 15.91 -6.89
CA LEU A 18 -1.79 15.41 -5.87
C LEU A 18 -1.99 13.91 -5.57
N ASN A 19 -2.90 13.25 -6.30
CA ASN A 19 -3.21 11.83 -6.20
C ASN A 19 -3.50 11.37 -4.76
N LEU A 20 -4.30 12.17 -4.04
CA LEU A 20 -4.56 11.99 -2.61
C LEU A 20 -5.68 10.98 -2.35
N SER A 21 -5.56 10.25 -1.25
CA SER A 21 -6.66 9.44 -0.74
C SER A 21 -7.63 10.29 0.08
N LYS A 22 -8.93 10.23 -0.25
CA LYS A 22 -10.01 10.86 0.53
C LYS A 22 -9.95 10.48 2.02
N SER A 23 -9.64 9.21 2.32
CA SER A 23 -9.49 8.72 3.70
C SER A 23 -8.30 9.37 4.43
N SER A 24 -7.19 9.60 3.73
CA SER A 24 -6.02 10.26 4.33
C SER A 24 -6.28 11.75 4.58
N LEU A 25 -7.02 12.41 3.68
CA LEU A 25 -7.48 13.77 3.89
C LEU A 25 -8.48 13.87 5.06
N ASN A 26 -9.48 12.98 5.15
CA ASN A 26 -10.37 12.94 6.31
C ASN A 26 -9.59 12.82 7.63
N LYS A 27 -8.56 11.97 7.69
CA LYS A 27 -7.67 11.89 8.86
C LYS A 27 -6.92 13.20 9.13
N LYS A 28 -6.37 13.84 8.09
CA LYS A 28 -5.66 15.13 8.20
C LYS A 28 -6.58 16.25 8.69
N PHE A 29 -7.85 16.21 8.30
CA PHE A 29 -8.88 17.16 8.69
C PHE A 29 -9.55 16.84 10.03
N GLY A 30 -9.25 15.68 10.64
CA GLY A 30 -9.94 15.22 11.85
C GLY A 30 -11.42 14.87 11.61
N TRP A 31 -11.79 14.54 10.37
CA TRP A 31 -13.16 14.25 9.97
C TRP A 31 -13.50 12.76 10.03
N PRO A 32 -14.79 12.41 10.15
CA PRO A 32 -15.28 11.06 9.93
C PRO A 32 -14.88 10.50 8.57
N LEU A 33 -14.69 9.17 8.50
CA LEU A 33 -14.12 8.48 7.33
C LEU A 33 -14.79 8.81 5.99
N ASN A 34 -16.09 9.11 5.99
CA ASN A 34 -16.89 9.34 4.78
C ASN A 34 -17.28 10.81 4.56
N LYS A 35 -16.94 11.74 5.47
CA LYS A 35 -17.42 13.14 5.40
C LYS A 35 -17.02 13.81 4.07
N LEU A 36 -15.75 13.72 3.69
CA LEU A 36 -15.28 14.25 2.40
C LEU A 36 -15.97 13.61 1.19
N THR A 37 -16.31 12.32 1.24
CA THR A 37 -17.07 11.68 0.14
C THR A 37 -18.47 12.27 0.03
N PHE A 38 -19.16 12.44 1.15
CA PHE A 38 -20.52 13.01 1.17
C PHE A 38 -20.54 14.47 0.73
N LEU A 39 -19.56 15.27 1.13
CA LEU A 39 -19.41 16.66 0.67
C LEU A 39 -19.20 16.73 -0.85
N LEU A 40 -18.28 15.92 -1.39
CA LEU A 40 -17.97 15.92 -2.83
C LEU A 40 -19.13 15.41 -3.69
N ASN A 41 -19.93 14.47 -3.17
CA ASN A 41 -21.12 13.96 -3.83
C ASN A 41 -22.36 14.86 -3.65
N ARG A 42 -22.24 15.97 -2.91
CA ARG A 42 -23.37 16.84 -2.53
C ARG A 42 -24.46 16.12 -1.70
N GLU A 43 -24.11 15.03 -1.03
CA GLU A 43 -24.99 14.28 -0.11
C GLU A 43 -25.04 14.94 1.28
N GLN A 44 -24.08 15.80 1.58
CA GLN A 44 -24.02 16.61 2.80
C GLN A 44 -23.73 18.06 2.44
N SER A 45 -24.41 18.99 3.11
CA SER A 45 -24.20 20.44 2.93
C SER A 45 -22.82 20.87 3.43
N LEU A 46 -22.18 21.78 2.70
CA LEU A 46 -20.94 22.43 3.10
C LEU A 46 -21.20 23.41 4.24
N LEU A 47 -20.49 23.24 5.36
CA LEU A 47 -20.57 24.16 6.50
C LEU A 47 -19.33 25.07 6.56
N LEU A 48 -19.47 26.23 7.21
CA LEU A 48 -18.34 27.15 7.41
C LEU A 48 -17.19 26.51 8.21
N GLU A 49 -17.52 25.59 9.12
CA GLU A 49 -16.53 24.79 9.85
C GLU A 49 -15.69 23.92 8.92
N ASP A 50 -16.26 23.43 7.82
CA ASP A 50 -15.58 22.58 6.86
C ASP A 50 -14.53 23.38 6.09
N VAL A 51 -14.94 24.54 5.60
CA VAL A 51 -14.06 25.51 4.93
C VAL A 51 -12.92 25.92 5.86
N THR A 52 -13.24 26.22 7.13
CA THR A 52 -12.25 26.60 8.14
C THR A 52 -11.24 25.48 8.39
N THR A 53 -11.71 24.23 8.44
CA THR A 53 -10.88 23.06 8.69
C THR A 53 -9.90 22.83 7.54
N VAL A 54 -10.42 22.82 6.31
CA VAL A 54 -9.61 22.63 5.10
C VAL A 54 -8.60 23.77 4.94
N ARG A 55 -9.03 25.01 5.14
CA ARG A 55 -8.17 26.21 5.09
C ARG A 55 -6.96 26.07 6.01
N LYS A 56 -7.20 25.70 7.28
CA LYS A 56 -6.13 25.50 8.28
C LYS A 56 -5.22 24.33 7.90
N ALA A 57 -5.79 23.23 7.44
CA ALA A 57 -5.03 22.01 7.14
C ALA A 57 -4.16 22.12 5.88
N LEU A 58 -4.60 22.91 4.89
CA LEU A 58 -3.92 23.11 3.61
C LEU A 58 -3.09 24.40 3.56
N GLY A 59 -3.27 25.31 4.52
CA GLY A 59 -2.59 26.61 4.52
C GLY A 59 -3.14 27.57 3.46
N LEU A 60 -4.41 27.41 3.08
CA LEU A 60 -5.09 28.23 2.07
C LEU A 60 -5.80 29.43 2.73
N THR A 61 -6.37 30.32 1.91
CA THR A 61 -7.34 31.33 2.34
C THR A 61 -8.77 30.87 2.04
N THR A 62 -9.77 31.57 2.58
CA THR A 62 -11.18 31.30 2.23
C THR A 62 -11.44 31.61 0.76
N SER A 63 -10.83 32.68 0.23
CA SER A 63 -10.97 33.05 -1.19
C SER A 63 -10.41 31.99 -2.13
N ASP A 64 -9.29 31.36 -1.75
CA ASP A 64 -8.70 30.25 -2.52
C ASP A 64 -9.62 29.03 -2.59
N LEU A 65 -10.51 28.85 -1.61
CA LEU A 65 -11.41 27.71 -1.54
C LEU A 65 -12.79 27.99 -2.13
N LEU A 66 -13.32 29.21 -1.98
CA LEU A 66 -14.71 29.55 -2.31
C LEU A 66 -14.87 30.49 -3.50
N VAL A 67 -13.84 31.25 -3.88
CA VAL A 67 -13.97 32.34 -4.87
C VAL A 67 -13.22 32.03 -6.17
N ASN A 68 -12.02 31.48 -6.07
CA ASN A 68 -11.16 31.22 -7.23
C ASN A 68 -10.95 29.72 -7.44
N ILE A 69 -10.91 29.29 -8.71
CA ILE A 69 -10.40 27.95 -9.05
C ILE A 69 -8.89 27.99 -9.02
N LEU A 70 -8.30 27.14 -8.19
CA LEU A 70 -6.86 27.02 -8.05
C LEU A 70 -6.24 26.52 -9.34
N ASN A 71 -5.17 27.18 -9.79
CA ASN A 71 -4.40 26.72 -10.93
C ASN A 71 -3.45 25.58 -10.54
N LYS A 72 -2.90 24.90 -11.56
CA LYS A 72 -2.01 23.76 -11.38
C LYS A 72 -0.80 24.07 -10.49
N SER A 73 -0.18 25.25 -10.65
CA SER A 73 1.00 25.64 -9.86
C SER A 73 0.67 25.88 -8.40
N GLU A 74 -0.50 26.45 -8.11
CA GLU A 74 -0.99 26.64 -6.73
C GLU A 74 -1.25 25.30 -6.04
N ILE A 75 -1.86 24.36 -6.76
CA ILE A 75 -2.12 23.01 -6.23
C ILE A 75 -0.81 22.25 -5.97
N GLU A 76 0.17 22.33 -6.87
CA GLU A 76 1.48 21.67 -6.70
C GLU A 76 2.24 22.17 -5.46
N LYS A 77 2.12 23.46 -5.11
CA LYS A 77 2.75 24.04 -3.90
C LYS A 77 2.19 23.44 -2.61
N LEU A 78 0.96 22.92 -2.62
CA LEU A 78 0.34 22.29 -1.45
C LEU A 78 0.99 20.95 -1.08
N LEU A 79 1.82 20.37 -1.96
CA LEU A 79 2.52 19.11 -1.72
C LEU A 79 3.43 19.19 -0.48
N VAL A 80 4.04 20.35 -0.20
CA VAL A 80 4.85 20.57 1.01
C VAL A 80 4.01 20.40 2.28
N THR A 81 2.79 20.93 2.29
CA THR A 81 1.83 20.84 3.42
C THR A 81 1.24 19.44 3.56
N LEU A 82 1.10 18.73 2.44
CA LEU A 82 0.43 17.43 2.34
C LEU A 82 1.40 16.25 2.23
N ASN A 83 2.69 16.44 2.53
CA ASN A 83 3.71 15.41 2.38
C ASN A 83 3.35 14.06 3.05
N ASP A 84 2.61 14.06 4.16
CA ASP A 84 2.14 12.83 4.82
C ASP A 84 0.93 12.17 4.13
N CYS A 85 0.15 12.93 3.36
CA CYS A 85 -1.01 12.47 2.60
C CYS A 85 -0.63 11.95 1.20
N VAL A 86 0.39 12.55 0.59
CA VAL A 86 0.92 12.18 -0.75
C VAL A 86 1.78 10.91 -0.69
N LYS A 87 2.42 10.63 0.45
CA LYS A 87 3.26 9.43 0.69
C LYS A 87 2.57 8.07 0.50
N LYS A 88 1.31 8.01 0.08
CA LYS A 88 0.52 6.77 -0.01
C LYS A 88 0.19 6.27 -1.41
N LYS A 89 0.69 6.88 -2.49
CA LYS A 89 0.40 6.32 -3.83
C LYS A 89 1.56 6.01 -4.77
N ASN A 90 2.78 6.52 -4.57
CA ASN A 90 3.88 6.22 -5.51
C ASN A 90 5.16 5.64 -4.90
N THR A 91 5.21 5.40 -3.60
CA THR A 91 6.32 4.67 -2.97
C THR A 91 5.83 4.03 -1.68
N GLY A 92 5.88 2.71 -1.59
CA GLY A 92 5.98 2.01 -0.31
C GLY A 92 4.73 2.01 0.56
N GLN A 93 4.35 0.79 0.93
CA GLN A 93 4.18 0.53 2.36
C GLN A 93 5.42 1.09 3.09
N ALA A 94 5.40 2.36 3.48
CA ALA A 94 6.38 2.87 4.41
C ALA A 94 6.06 2.27 5.78
N ASN A 95 6.84 1.23 6.09
CA ASN A 95 7.28 0.88 7.43
C ASN A 95 6.25 0.23 8.36
N SER A 96 5.84 -0.98 8.02
CA SER A 96 6.31 -2.06 8.89
C SER A 96 7.40 -2.77 8.10
N LYS A 97 8.65 -2.65 8.53
CA LYS A 97 9.75 -3.54 8.10
C LYS A 97 9.44 -4.96 8.58
N ASP A 98 8.31 -5.54 8.16
CA ASP A 98 7.79 -6.77 8.74
C ASP A 98 6.49 -7.31 8.15
N SER A 99 6.36 -7.30 6.83
CA SER A 99 5.27 -8.06 6.24
C SER A 99 5.71 -9.50 6.00
N PRO A 100 5.12 -10.51 6.67
CA PRO A 100 5.48 -11.91 6.45
C PRO A 100 5.33 -12.34 4.98
N ILE A 101 4.44 -11.70 4.22
CA ILE A 101 4.27 -11.97 2.80
C ILE A 101 5.48 -11.53 1.96
N ASP A 102 6.16 -10.46 2.33
CA ASP A 102 7.31 -9.94 1.58
C ASP A 102 8.51 -10.90 1.72
N TYR A 103 8.73 -11.44 2.92
CA TYR A 103 9.70 -12.52 3.12
C TYR A 103 9.35 -13.76 2.28
N LEU A 104 8.07 -14.15 2.24
CA LEU A 104 7.62 -15.29 1.43
C LEU A 104 7.85 -15.09 -0.08
N ILE A 105 7.59 -13.89 -0.60
CA ILE A 105 7.85 -13.53 -2.00
C ILE A 105 9.34 -13.72 -2.34
N ILE A 106 10.23 -13.23 -1.47
CA ILE A 106 11.69 -13.33 -1.67
C ILE A 106 12.15 -14.80 -1.60
N ILE A 107 11.66 -15.56 -0.62
CA ILE A 107 12.00 -16.98 -0.49
C ILE A 107 11.58 -17.75 -1.75
N LEU A 108 10.35 -17.50 -2.22
CA LEU A 108 9.80 -18.14 -3.41
C LEU A 108 10.61 -17.79 -4.65
N SER A 109 10.94 -16.52 -4.87
CA SER A 109 11.67 -16.08 -6.07
C SER A 109 13.12 -16.56 -6.11
N LYS A 110 13.78 -16.70 -4.95
CA LYS A 110 15.21 -17.05 -4.88
C LYS A 110 15.47 -18.57 -4.79
N LYS A 111 14.56 -19.33 -4.20
CA LYS A 111 14.77 -20.77 -3.89
C LYS A 111 14.01 -21.72 -4.80
N TYR A 112 12.93 -21.25 -5.43
CA TYR A 112 12.04 -22.11 -6.20
C TYR A 112 11.91 -21.61 -7.64
N ILE A 113 12.12 -22.52 -8.60
CA ILE A 113 11.84 -22.25 -10.01
C ILE A 113 10.38 -22.60 -10.31
N LYS A 114 9.88 -22.10 -11.45
CA LYS A 114 8.55 -22.48 -11.96
C LYS A 114 8.36 -23.99 -11.91
N ASP A 115 7.15 -24.41 -11.55
CA ASP A 115 6.72 -25.79 -11.38
C ASP A 115 7.34 -26.56 -10.20
N SER A 116 8.20 -25.93 -9.40
CA SER A 116 8.73 -26.53 -8.18
C SER A 116 7.65 -26.68 -7.11
N THR A 117 7.67 -27.81 -6.41
CA THR A 117 6.82 -28.06 -5.24
C THR A 117 7.51 -27.69 -3.95
N PHE A 118 6.76 -27.15 -3.00
CA PHE A 118 7.24 -26.78 -1.68
C PHE A 118 6.17 -27.02 -0.61
N THR A 119 6.61 -27.09 0.65
CA THR A 119 5.70 -27.19 1.79
C THR A 119 5.72 -25.91 2.61
N LYS A 120 4.65 -25.70 3.38
CA LYS A 120 4.59 -24.58 4.34
C LYS A 120 5.79 -24.59 5.29
N LYS A 121 6.16 -25.76 5.84
CA LYS A 121 7.32 -25.83 6.76
C LYS A 121 8.62 -25.49 6.06
N GLY A 122 8.77 -25.87 4.79
CA GLY A 122 9.94 -25.51 3.99
C GLY A 122 10.13 -24.01 3.88
N LEU A 123 9.05 -23.27 3.65
CA LEU A 123 9.07 -21.80 3.58
C LEU A 123 9.32 -21.15 4.94
N LEU A 124 8.63 -21.61 5.98
CA LEU A 124 8.74 -21.00 7.31
C LEU A 124 10.15 -21.15 7.92
N LYS A 125 10.88 -22.21 7.58
CA LYS A 125 12.28 -22.39 8.01
C LYS A 125 13.22 -21.27 7.58
N ASP A 126 12.92 -20.63 6.46
CA ASP A 126 13.75 -19.55 5.91
C ASP A 126 13.25 -18.16 6.35
N MET A 127 12.06 -18.07 6.95
CA MET A 127 11.53 -16.82 7.49
C MET A 127 12.21 -16.42 8.81
N PRO A 128 12.14 -15.13 9.20
CA PRO A 128 12.52 -14.72 10.55
C PRO A 128 11.76 -15.51 11.64
N ALA A 129 12.44 -15.87 12.73
CA ALA A 129 11.91 -16.75 13.80
C ALA A 129 10.57 -16.29 14.40
N LYS A 130 10.29 -14.98 14.40
CA LYS A 130 8.98 -14.42 14.81
C LYS A 130 7.80 -14.92 13.98
N TYR A 131 8.04 -15.53 12.82
CA TYR A 131 7.03 -16.07 11.91
C TYR A 131 6.97 -17.60 11.87
N ASP A 132 7.65 -18.32 12.77
CA ASP A 132 7.67 -19.79 12.79
C ASP A 132 6.27 -20.43 12.85
N ASN A 133 5.30 -19.72 13.42
CA ASN A 133 3.91 -20.16 13.52
C ASN A 133 2.95 -19.43 12.56
N TYR A 134 3.48 -18.66 11.60
CA TYR A 134 2.68 -17.84 10.71
C TYR A 134 1.70 -18.70 9.89
N LYS A 135 0.42 -18.30 9.88
CA LYS A 135 -0.61 -18.95 9.07
C LYS A 135 -0.65 -18.28 7.71
N ILE A 136 -0.07 -18.96 6.71
CA ILE A 136 -0.10 -18.48 5.33
C ILE A 136 -1.51 -18.66 4.76
N GLU A 137 -2.20 -17.55 4.50
CA GLU A 137 -3.50 -17.52 3.82
C GLU A 137 -3.32 -17.29 2.31
N TRP A 138 -3.04 -18.37 1.56
CA TRP A 138 -2.76 -18.31 0.12
C TRP A 138 -3.87 -17.62 -0.71
N ASP A 139 -5.13 -17.87 -0.37
CA ASP A 139 -6.28 -17.33 -1.10
C ASP A 139 -6.57 -15.84 -0.86
N LYS A 140 -5.86 -15.22 0.10
CA LYS A 140 -6.09 -13.84 0.55
C LYS A 140 -4.87 -12.94 0.39
N ASN A 141 -3.82 -13.42 -0.29
CA ASN A 141 -2.58 -12.67 -0.42
C ASN A 141 -2.18 -12.48 -1.90
N ARG A 142 -1.14 -11.67 -2.11
CA ARG A 142 -0.62 -11.33 -3.45
C ARG A 142 -0.10 -12.55 -4.22
N LEU A 143 0.14 -13.68 -3.55
CA LEU A 143 0.65 -14.92 -4.15
C LEU A 143 -0.45 -15.85 -4.67
N LYS A 144 -1.74 -15.54 -4.46
CA LYS A 144 -2.88 -16.39 -4.83
C LYS A 144 -2.81 -16.93 -6.27
N ASN A 145 -2.44 -16.07 -7.21
CA ASN A 145 -2.44 -16.41 -8.64
C ASN A 145 -1.17 -17.15 -9.09
N TYR A 146 -0.17 -17.28 -8.22
CA TYR A 146 1.13 -17.87 -8.53
C TYR A 146 1.33 -19.22 -7.84
N ILE A 147 0.41 -19.60 -6.96
CA ILE A 147 0.56 -20.78 -6.11
C ILE A 147 -0.64 -21.69 -6.28
N GLU A 148 -0.35 -22.90 -6.75
CA GLU A 148 -1.32 -23.97 -6.90
C GLU A 148 -1.20 -24.95 -5.75
N ARG A 149 -2.34 -25.39 -5.23
CA ARG A 149 -2.40 -26.50 -4.31
C ARG A 149 -2.36 -27.79 -5.11
N VAL A 150 -1.31 -28.60 -4.94
CA VAL A 150 -1.11 -29.82 -5.74
C VAL A 150 -1.96 -30.96 -5.20
N GLU A 151 -1.70 -31.46 -3.99
CA GLU A 151 -2.55 -32.42 -3.28
C GLU A 151 -1.93 -32.85 -1.95
N LYS A 152 -2.72 -33.56 -1.13
CA LYS A 152 -2.30 -34.17 0.14
C LYS A 152 -1.56 -35.48 -0.18
N THR A 153 -0.30 -35.42 -0.62
CA THR A 153 0.58 -36.61 -0.58
C THR A 153 0.43 -37.23 0.80
N GLY A 154 0.12 -38.52 0.91
CA GLY A 154 -0.33 -39.30 2.10
C GLY A 154 0.48 -39.17 3.41
N LYS A 155 0.74 -37.93 3.80
CA LYS A 155 1.49 -37.37 4.91
C LYS A 155 0.72 -36.10 5.28
N THR A 156 0.70 -35.79 6.55
CA THR A 156 -0.10 -34.74 7.20
C THR A 156 0.18 -33.29 6.75
N GLU A 157 0.96 -33.08 5.69
CA GLU A 157 1.47 -31.78 5.25
C GLU A 157 0.98 -31.43 3.86
N LEU A 158 0.46 -30.20 3.71
CA LEU A 158 0.01 -29.67 2.43
C LEU A 158 1.20 -29.26 1.56
N THR A 159 1.19 -29.75 0.31
CA THR A 159 2.17 -29.41 -0.72
C THR A 159 1.57 -28.39 -1.69
N PHE A 160 2.38 -27.39 -2.04
CA PHE A 160 2.05 -26.30 -2.94
C PHE A 160 3.04 -26.29 -4.11
N LYS A 161 2.68 -25.65 -5.21
CA LYS A 161 3.49 -25.51 -6.41
C LYS A 161 3.49 -24.08 -6.88
N LEU A 162 4.65 -23.59 -7.33
CA LEU A 162 4.75 -22.29 -7.99
C LEU A 162 4.32 -22.43 -9.45
N SER A 163 3.09 -22.02 -9.78
CA SER A 163 2.51 -22.18 -11.13
C SER A 163 3.12 -21.26 -12.18
N SER A 164 3.65 -20.11 -11.73
CA SER A 164 4.29 -19.11 -12.58
C SER A 164 5.38 -18.38 -11.81
N SER A 165 6.38 -17.89 -12.54
CA SER A 165 7.40 -17.01 -11.95
C SER A 165 6.74 -15.76 -11.36
N LEU A 166 7.25 -15.31 -10.22
CA LEU A 166 6.79 -14.06 -9.63
C LEU A 166 7.27 -12.88 -10.49
N PRO A 167 6.42 -11.88 -10.78
CA PRO A 167 6.80 -10.67 -11.50
C PRO A 167 7.91 -9.88 -10.79
N ASP A 168 8.82 -9.29 -11.58
CA ASP A 168 9.98 -8.55 -11.06
C ASP A 168 9.59 -7.35 -10.20
N ASP A 169 8.51 -6.64 -10.56
CA ASP A 169 7.98 -5.50 -9.80
C ASP A 169 7.52 -5.89 -8.38
N ILE A 170 6.92 -7.09 -8.24
CA ILE A 170 6.52 -7.65 -6.95
C ILE A 170 7.77 -8.01 -6.12
N ILE A 171 8.78 -8.59 -6.76
CA ILE A 171 10.03 -8.98 -6.10
C ILE A 171 10.79 -7.75 -5.60
N GLU A 172 10.99 -6.73 -6.45
CA GLU A 172 11.69 -5.50 -6.11
C GLU A 172 11.01 -4.75 -4.96
N THR A 173 9.68 -4.72 -4.98
CA THR A 173 8.87 -4.13 -3.90
C THR A 173 9.10 -4.87 -2.58
N SER A 174 9.08 -6.20 -2.59
CA SER A 174 9.29 -6.99 -1.38
C SER A 174 10.73 -6.92 -0.85
N VAL A 175 11.74 -6.90 -1.73
CA VAL A 175 13.15 -6.69 -1.37
C VAL A 175 13.34 -5.38 -0.60
N SER A 176 12.66 -4.33 -1.04
CA SER A 176 12.71 -3.01 -0.39
C SER A 176 11.95 -2.95 0.95
N ALA A 177 11.11 -3.95 1.25
CA ALA A 177 10.21 -3.95 2.40
C ALA A 177 10.67 -4.84 3.57
N VAL A 178 11.62 -5.75 3.35
CA VAL A 178 12.15 -6.66 4.37
C VAL A 178 13.36 -6.09 5.10
N ASP A 179 13.72 -6.73 6.22
CA ASP A 179 14.96 -6.42 6.93
C ASP A 179 16.20 -6.71 6.06
N SER A 180 17.09 -5.72 5.95
CA SER A 180 18.26 -5.80 5.08
C SER A 180 19.32 -6.80 5.58
N ASP A 181 19.40 -7.02 6.88
CA ASP A 181 20.37 -7.94 7.46
C ASP A 181 19.90 -9.39 7.25
N TRP A 182 18.62 -9.65 7.50
CA TRP A 182 18.00 -10.93 7.12
C TRP A 182 18.14 -11.22 5.63
N LEU A 183 17.91 -10.23 4.75
CA LEU A 183 18.00 -10.43 3.30
C LEU A 183 19.41 -10.87 2.88
N LYS A 184 20.45 -10.19 3.39
CA LYS A 184 21.85 -10.55 3.11
C LYS A 184 22.17 -11.96 3.60
N GLU A 185 21.79 -12.29 4.84
CA GLU A 185 22.01 -13.63 5.40
C GLU A 185 21.29 -14.71 4.60
N PHE A 186 20.05 -14.45 4.17
CA PHE A 186 19.26 -15.37 3.36
C PHE A 186 19.90 -15.59 1.98
N GLU A 187 20.31 -14.52 1.30
CA GLU A 187 20.96 -14.62 -0.01
C GLU A 187 22.29 -15.40 0.06
N GLU A 188 23.07 -15.23 1.12
CA GLU A 188 24.28 -16.02 1.35
C GLU A 188 23.98 -17.51 1.56
N LYS A 189 22.93 -17.84 2.33
CA LYS A 189 22.49 -19.23 2.55
C LYS A 189 22.05 -19.91 1.25
N VAL A 190 21.30 -19.20 0.40
CA VAL A 190 20.85 -19.72 -0.90
C VAL A 190 22.04 -19.94 -1.84
N LYS A 191 22.99 -19.00 -1.92
CA LYS A 191 24.20 -19.15 -2.73
C LYS A 191 25.02 -20.38 -2.32
N LYS A 192 25.18 -20.63 -1.02
CA LYS A 192 25.89 -21.82 -0.49
C LYS A 192 25.16 -23.14 -0.70
N SER A 193 23.85 -23.10 -0.97
CA SER A 193 23.04 -24.31 -1.19
C SER A 193 22.95 -24.70 -2.68
N ASN A 194 23.28 -23.77 -3.58
CA ASN A 194 23.22 -23.94 -5.03
C ASN A 194 24.60 -24.07 -5.71
N GLY A 195 25.70 -24.03 -4.93
CA GLY A 195 27.08 -24.25 -5.38
C GLY A 195 27.66 -25.49 -4.70
#